data_AF-A0A524G4H7-F1
#
_entry.id   AF-A0A524G4H7-F1
#
_cell.length_a   1.000
_cell.length_b   1.000
_cell.length_c   1.000
_cell.angle_alpha   90.00
_cell.angle_beta   90.00
_cell.angle_gamma   90.00
#
_symmetry.space_group_name_H-M   'P 1'
#
loop_
_entity.id
_entity.type
_entity.pdbx_description
1 polymer ?
#
loop_
_entity_poly.entity_id
_entity_poly.type
_entity_poly.pdbx_seq_one_letter_code
_entity_poly.pdbx_strand_id
1 'polypeptide(L)'
;MSNPEYLQDKKVQKIDSDIRNFETQLQKAKMELDGLDSRMDAEIQKYKSAVDAKRESVEALRKRLRAAEEDWKFADKDYRGQAKKKGKRLSGLKGDIDRLQKRIKDAQKAKQKRFEELDKEKEKLVDKAKRDKAREMEKKKAEEVGRVEEEKRRELGMK
;
A
#
# COMPACT_ATOMS: atom_id res chain seq x y z
N MET A 1 86.77 -9.18 -57.74
CA MET A 1 86.82 -9.66 -59.12
C MET A 1 86.89 -11.17 -59.07
N SER A 2 85.86 -11.86 -59.55
CA SER A 2 85.74 -13.32 -59.46
C SER A 2 86.58 -13.98 -60.55
N ASN A 3 87.36 -15.00 -60.23
CA ASN A 3 88.11 -15.77 -61.21
C ASN A 3 87.11 -16.49 -62.16
N PRO A 4 87.18 -16.33 -63.49
CA PRO A 4 86.19 -16.86 -64.44
C PRO A 4 86.01 -18.38 -64.37
N GLU A 5 87.04 -19.13 -63.94
CA GLU A 5 86.98 -20.58 -63.73
C GLU A 5 85.99 -21.00 -62.63
N TYR A 6 85.82 -20.19 -61.58
CA TYR A 6 84.88 -20.51 -60.48
C TYR A 6 83.41 -20.43 -60.93
N LEU A 7 83.10 -19.66 -61.97
CA LEU A 7 81.75 -19.55 -62.51
C LEU A 7 81.32 -20.79 -63.31
N GLN A 8 82.26 -21.64 -63.74
CA GLN A 8 81.98 -22.91 -64.41
C GLN A 8 82.00 -24.11 -63.45
N ASP A 9 82.42 -23.94 -62.20
CA ASP A 9 82.40 -25.01 -61.21
C ASP A 9 80.95 -25.38 -60.83
N LYS A 10 80.59 -26.64 -61.02
CA LYS A 10 79.23 -27.15 -60.78
C LYS A 10 78.79 -27.03 -59.31
N LYS A 11 79.72 -27.11 -58.35
CA LYS A 11 79.40 -26.93 -56.93
C LYS A 11 79.10 -25.47 -56.64
N VAL A 12 79.89 -24.54 -57.21
CA VAL A 12 79.63 -23.09 -57.10
C VAL A 12 78.26 -22.75 -57.68
N GLN A 13 77.92 -23.24 -58.89
CA GLN A 13 76.61 -23.02 -59.50
C GLN A 13 75.45 -23.59 -58.66
N LYS A 14 75.64 -24.74 -58.03
CA LYS A 14 74.64 -25.33 -57.11
C LYS A 14 74.46 -24.46 -55.87
N ILE A 15 75.57 -24.02 -55.26
CA ILE A 15 75.54 -23.13 -54.09
C ILE A 15 74.82 -21.83 -54.43
N ASP A 16 75.11 -21.22 -55.58
CA ASP A 16 74.43 -20.00 -56.03
C ASP A 16 72.92 -20.22 -56.22
N SER A 17 72.51 -21.37 -56.75
CA SER A 17 71.09 -21.74 -56.86
C SER A 17 70.44 -21.93 -55.49
N ASP A 18 71.13 -22.58 -54.55
CA ASP A 18 70.65 -22.79 -53.19
C ASP A 18 70.51 -21.45 -52.44
N ILE A 19 71.48 -20.54 -52.59
CA ILE A 19 71.43 -19.17 -52.03
C ILE A 19 70.18 -18.44 -52.52
N ARG A 20 69.94 -18.40 -53.84
CA ARG A 20 68.74 -17.72 -54.39
C ARG A 20 67.43 -18.33 -53.88
N ASN A 21 67.38 -19.65 -53.75
CA ASN A 21 66.23 -20.34 -53.17
C ASN A 21 66.02 -19.96 -51.70
N PHE A 22 67.09 -19.94 -50.90
CA PHE A 22 67.01 -19.53 -49.49
C PHE A 22 66.64 -18.06 -49.34
N GLU A 23 67.15 -17.16 -50.19
CA GLU A 23 66.76 -15.74 -50.21
C GLU A 23 65.25 -15.58 -50.48
N THR A 24 64.72 -16.33 -51.45
CA THR A 24 63.29 -16.33 -51.78
C THR A 24 62.45 -16.86 -50.61
N GLN A 25 62.87 -17.96 -49.98
CA GLN A 25 62.19 -18.51 -48.80
C GLN A 25 62.23 -17.54 -47.62
N LEU A 26 63.37 -16.88 -47.40
CA LEU A 26 63.55 -15.88 -46.35
C LEU A 26 62.62 -14.68 -46.58
N GLN A 27 62.52 -14.18 -47.80
CA GLN A 27 61.62 -13.08 -48.13
C GLN A 27 60.16 -13.47 -47.88
N LYS A 28 59.75 -14.68 -48.30
CA LYS A 28 58.39 -15.19 -48.06
C LYS A 28 58.10 -15.32 -46.56
N ALA A 29 59.02 -15.90 -45.79
CA ALA A 29 58.86 -16.06 -44.35
C ALA A 29 58.75 -14.71 -43.62
N LYS A 30 59.52 -13.69 -44.03
CA LYS A 30 59.39 -12.32 -43.50
C LYS A 30 58.02 -11.72 -43.76
N MET A 31 57.52 -11.83 -45.00
CA MET A 31 56.17 -11.33 -45.34
C MET A 31 55.07 -12.06 -44.57
N GLU A 32 55.20 -13.38 -44.39
CA GLU A 32 54.26 -14.16 -43.58
C GLU A 32 54.29 -13.75 -42.10
N LEU A 33 55.47 -13.49 -41.55
CA LEU A 33 55.65 -13.01 -40.19
C LEU A 33 55.00 -11.63 -40.00
N ASP A 34 55.32 -10.65 -40.84
CA ASP A 34 54.75 -9.29 -40.75
C ASP A 34 53.22 -9.31 -40.90
N GLY A 35 52.71 -10.16 -41.80
CA GLY A 35 51.28 -10.34 -42.00
C GLY A 35 50.59 -11.06 -40.84
N LEU A 36 51.28 -11.98 -40.15
CA LEU A 36 50.76 -12.61 -38.94
C LEU A 36 50.74 -11.62 -37.77
N ASP A 37 51.82 -10.87 -37.58
CA ASP A 37 51.97 -9.86 -36.53
C ASP A 37 50.86 -8.80 -36.62
N SER A 38 50.66 -8.24 -37.83
CA SER A 38 49.58 -7.26 -38.09
C SER A 38 48.18 -7.83 -37.80
N ARG A 39 47.93 -9.11 -38.12
CA ARG A 39 46.64 -9.77 -37.85
C ARG A 39 46.44 -9.99 -36.35
N MET A 40 47.48 -10.43 -35.64
CA MET A 40 47.43 -10.63 -34.20
C MET A 40 47.20 -9.32 -33.46
N ASP A 41 47.87 -8.24 -33.86
CA ASP A 41 47.64 -6.90 -33.30
C ASP A 41 46.18 -6.44 -33.51
N ALA A 42 45.63 -6.64 -34.71
CA ALA A 42 44.23 -6.31 -35.00
C ALA A 42 43.26 -7.12 -34.12
N GLU A 43 43.51 -8.42 -33.93
CA GLU A 43 42.70 -9.27 -33.06
C GLU A 43 42.80 -8.85 -31.59
N ILE A 44 44.01 -8.56 -31.10
CA ILE A 44 44.24 -8.06 -29.73
C ILE A 44 43.47 -6.76 -29.50
N GLN A 45 43.53 -5.81 -30.43
CA GLN A 45 42.79 -4.54 -30.31
C GLN A 45 41.28 -4.75 -30.32
N LYS A 46 40.78 -5.67 -31.16
CA LYS A 46 39.36 -6.04 -31.18
C LYS A 46 38.90 -6.63 -29.85
N TYR A 47 39.66 -7.57 -29.29
CA TYR A 47 39.33 -8.17 -27.99
C TYR A 47 39.41 -7.15 -26.86
N LYS A 48 40.42 -6.28 -26.86
CA LYS A 48 40.54 -5.19 -25.88
C LYS A 48 39.32 -4.27 -25.91
N SER A 49 38.92 -3.82 -27.11
CA SER A 49 37.73 -2.99 -27.28
C SER A 49 36.45 -3.69 -26.80
N ALA A 50 36.32 -5.00 -27.07
CA ALA A 50 35.18 -5.78 -26.61
C ALA A 50 35.14 -5.94 -25.08
N VAL A 51 36.31 -6.10 -24.44
CA VAL A 51 36.43 -6.16 -22.98
C VAL A 51 36.04 -4.83 -22.35
N ASP A 52 36.54 -3.71 -22.89
CA ASP A 52 36.24 -2.37 -22.39
C ASP A 52 34.74 -2.07 -22.50
N ALA A 53 34.13 -2.35 -23.65
CA ALA A 53 32.68 -2.17 -23.84
C ALA A 53 31.84 -3.03 -22.86
N LYS A 54 32.25 -4.29 -22.63
CA LYS A 54 31.57 -5.16 -21.65
C LYS A 54 31.74 -4.64 -20.23
N ARG A 55 32.91 -4.12 -19.87
CA ARG A 55 33.17 -3.52 -18.55
C ARG A 55 32.28 -2.30 -18.30
N GLU A 56 32.20 -1.39 -19.25
CA GLU A 56 31.32 -0.21 -19.16
C GLU A 56 29.85 -0.61 -19.00
N SER A 57 29.40 -1.62 -19.76
CA SER A 57 28.05 -2.17 -19.65
C SER A 57 27.76 -2.72 -18.25
N VAL A 58 28.69 -3.48 -17.66
CA VAL A 58 28.56 -4.00 -16.30
C VAL A 58 28.49 -2.86 -15.27
N GLU A 59 29.31 -1.83 -15.41
CA GLU A 59 29.28 -0.67 -14.51
C GLU A 59 27.96 0.11 -14.63
N ALA A 60 27.43 0.29 -15.84
CA ALA A 60 26.13 0.91 -16.07
C ALA A 60 25.00 0.09 -15.44
N LEU A 61 25.00 -1.23 -15.62
CA LEU A 61 24.02 -2.13 -15.00
C LEU A 61 24.08 -2.08 -13.46
N ARG A 62 25.29 -2.04 -12.88
CA ARG A 62 25.45 -1.89 -11.42
C ARG A 62 24.86 -0.58 -10.90
N LYS A 63 25.05 0.52 -11.61
CA LYS A 63 24.44 1.82 -11.25
C LYS A 63 22.91 1.75 -11.30
N ARG A 64 22.35 1.16 -12.36
CA ARG A 64 20.89 0.98 -12.51
C ARG A 64 20.31 0.09 -11.41
N LEU A 65 21.00 -0.99 -11.05
CA LEU A 65 20.58 -1.88 -9.96
C LEU A 65 20.52 -1.13 -8.63
N ARG A 66 21.56 -0.35 -8.29
CA ARG A 66 21.58 0.44 -7.05
C ARG A 66 20.43 1.46 -7.01
N ALA A 67 20.18 2.17 -8.09
CA ALA A 67 19.06 3.10 -8.18
C ALA A 67 17.71 2.40 -7.98
N ALA A 68 17.50 1.26 -8.64
CA ALA A 68 16.29 0.48 -8.48
C ALA A 68 16.10 -0.06 -7.05
N GLU A 69 17.18 -0.47 -6.38
CA GLU A 69 17.16 -0.88 -4.97
C GLU A 69 16.80 0.26 -4.03
N GLU A 70 17.31 1.48 -4.28
CA GLU A 70 16.97 2.67 -3.51
C GLU A 70 15.50 3.07 -3.70
N ASP A 71 15.03 3.11 -4.94
CA ASP A 71 13.64 3.39 -5.29
C ASP A 71 12.69 2.38 -4.62
N TRP A 72 13.02 1.09 -4.68
CA TRP A 72 12.24 0.05 -4.03
C TRP A 72 12.19 0.22 -2.50
N LYS A 73 13.33 0.52 -1.86
CA LYS A 73 13.38 0.78 -0.41
C LYS A 73 12.51 1.98 -0.02
N PHE A 74 12.52 3.03 -0.83
CA PHE A 74 11.71 4.23 -0.57
C PHE A 74 10.22 3.92 -0.71
N ALA A 75 9.83 3.20 -1.78
CA ALA A 75 8.46 2.78 -2.02
C ALA A 75 7.94 1.82 -0.92
N ASP A 76 8.73 0.83 -0.50
CA ASP A 76 8.36 -0.08 0.59
C ASP A 76 8.19 0.67 1.90
N LYS A 77 9.08 1.62 2.21
CA LYS A 77 8.96 2.47 3.40
C LYS A 77 7.67 3.30 3.38
N ASP A 78 7.34 3.94 2.26
CA ASP A 78 6.10 4.72 2.16
C ASP A 78 4.86 3.82 2.27
N TYR A 79 4.83 2.69 1.56
CA TYR A 79 3.76 1.69 1.64
C TYR A 79 3.51 1.25 3.08
N ARG A 80 4.55 0.84 3.81
CA ARG A 80 4.45 0.46 5.24
C ARG A 80 3.96 1.62 6.10
N GLY A 81 4.42 2.83 5.82
CA GLY A 81 3.98 4.05 6.49
C GLY A 81 2.47 4.29 6.31
N GLN A 82 1.97 4.18 5.09
CA GLN A 82 0.55 4.34 4.77
C GLN A 82 -0.30 3.21 5.35
N ALA A 83 0.17 1.97 5.29
CA ALA A 83 -0.51 0.82 5.90
C ALA A 83 -0.67 1.01 7.42
N LYS A 84 0.38 1.49 8.11
CA LYS A 84 0.32 1.81 9.54
C LYS A 84 -0.64 2.95 9.85
N LYS A 85 -0.64 4.02 9.05
CA LYS A 85 -1.59 5.14 9.18
C LYS A 85 -3.05 4.66 9.01
N LYS A 86 -3.31 3.84 7.98
CA LYS A 86 -4.61 3.22 7.75
C LYS A 86 -5.05 2.38 8.94
N GLY A 87 -4.18 1.51 9.45
CA GLY A 87 -4.48 0.67 10.63
C GLY A 87 -4.86 1.50 11.86
N LYS A 88 -4.10 2.56 12.16
CA LYS A 88 -4.42 3.48 13.27
C LYS A 88 -5.78 4.18 13.08
N ARG A 89 -6.04 4.73 11.89
CA ARG A 89 -7.31 5.41 11.59
C ARG A 89 -8.50 4.46 11.72
N LEU A 90 -8.39 3.25 11.17
CA LEU A 90 -9.44 2.23 11.28
C LEU A 90 -9.70 1.84 12.73
N SER A 91 -8.65 1.63 13.53
CA SER A 91 -8.81 1.30 14.95
C SER A 91 -9.46 2.44 15.73
N GLY A 92 -9.10 3.69 15.44
CA GLY A 92 -9.74 4.87 16.06
C GLY A 92 -11.22 4.94 15.73
N LEU A 93 -11.57 4.84 14.45
CA LEU A 93 -12.96 4.87 13.98
C LEU A 93 -13.79 3.71 14.56
N LYS A 94 -13.23 2.50 14.67
CA LYS A 94 -13.91 1.37 15.34
C LYS A 94 -14.23 1.70 16.80
N GLY A 95 -13.28 2.26 17.54
CA GLY A 95 -13.51 2.70 18.92
C GLY A 95 -14.57 3.80 19.03
N ASP A 96 -14.62 4.73 18.07
CA ASP A 96 -15.67 5.75 18.01
C ASP A 96 -17.05 5.15 17.75
N ILE A 97 -17.15 4.21 16.80
CA ILE A 97 -18.38 3.47 16.52
C ILE A 97 -18.88 2.75 17.78
N ASP A 98 -18.01 2.00 18.46
CA ASP A 98 -18.38 1.26 19.67
C ASP A 98 -18.88 2.20 20.78
N ARG A 99 -18.24 3.37 20.95
CA ARG A 99 -18.66 4.40 21.91
C ARG A 99 -20.02 4.98 21.55
N LEU A 100 -20.24 5.31 20.28
CA LEU A 100 -21.51 5.87 19.80
C LEU A 100 -22.64 4.84 19.94
N GLN A 101 -22.41 3.59 19.59
CA GLN A 101 -23.39 2.51 19.76
C GLN A 101 -23.81 2.34 21.23
N LYS A 102 -22.86 2.37 22.17
CA LYS A 102 -23.16 2.34 23.61
C LYS A 102 -24.01 3.54 24.03
N ARG A 103 -23.63 4.77 23.64
CA ARG A 103 -24.38 5.99 23.94
C ARG A 103 -25.80 5.96 23.38
N ILE A 104 -25.99 5.47 22.16
CA ILE A 104 -27.31 5.30 21.54
C ILE A 104 -28.15 4.32 22.36
N LYS A 105 -27.59 3.17 22.74
CA LYS A 105 -28.28 2.16 23.55
C LYS A 105 -28.69 2.73 24.91
N ASP A 106 -27.82 3.47 25.57
CA ASP A 106 -28.11 4.09 26.86
C ASP A 106 -29.17 5.18 26.74
N ALA A 107 -29.10 6.01 25.69
CA ALA A 107 -30.12 7.02 25.40
C ALA A 107 -31.49 6.39 25.09
N GLN A 108 -31.54 5.28 24.35
CA GLN A 108 -32.77 4.53 24.08
C GLN A 108 -33.38 3.97 25.38
N LYS A 109 -32.56 3.41 26.27
CA LYS A 109 -33.01 2.96 27.59
C LYS A 109 -33.55 4.10 28.44
N ALA A 110 -32.86 5.24 28.47
CA ALA A 110 -33.29 6.42 29.21
C ALA A 110 -34.63 6.95 28.66
N LYS A 111 -34.78 7.01 27.33
CA LYS A 111 -36.03 7.39 26.66
C LYS A 111 -37.18 6.45 27.06
N GLN A 112 -36.95 5.13 27.03
CA GLN A 112 -37.96 4.13 27.40
C GLN A 112 -38.42 4.29 28.85
N LYS A 113 -37.48 4.45 29.79
CA LYS A 113 -37.80 4.72 31.20
C LYS A 113 -38.64 5.97 31.37
N ARG A 114 -38.32 7.05 30.65
CA ARG A 114 -39.09 8.30 30.74
C ARG A 114 -40.51 8.14 30.20
N PHE A 115 -40.71 7.33 29.17
CA PHE A 115 -42.05 7.01 28.69
C PHE A 115 -42.86 6.25 29.74
N GLU A 116 -42.28 5.25 30.39
CA GLU A 116 -42.94 4.52 31.49
C GLU A 116 -43.29 5.42 32.68
N GLU A 117 -42.43 6.38 33.02
CA GLU A 117 -42.71 7.39 34.05
C GLU A 117 -43.89 8.28 33.66
N LEU A 118 -43.90 8.80 32.43
CA LEU A 118 -44.97 9.66 31.92
C LEU A 118 -46.31 8.92 31.85
N ASP A 119 -46.31 7.64 31.49
CA ASP A 119 -47.55 6.85 31.46
C ASP A 119 -48.11 6.63 32.87
N LYS A 120 -47.25 6.37 33.88
CA LYS A 120 -47.66 6.32 35.29
C LYS A 120 -48.17 7.67 35.82
N GLU A 121 -47.56 8.78 35.41
CA GLU A 121 -48.03 10.13 35.76
C GLU A 121 -49.43 10.40 35.17
N LYS A 122 -49.66 10.04 33.91
CA LYS A 122 -50.98 10.16 33.26
C LYS A 122 -52.04 9.31 33.97
N GLU A 123 -51.73 8.06 34.31
CA GLU A 123 -52.64 7.17 35.02
C GLU A 123 -53.07 7.76 36.37
N LYS A 124 -52.11 8.26 37.16
CA LYS A 124 -52.39 8.93 38.44
C LYS A 124 -53.27 10.18 38.29
N LEU A 125 -53.06 10.97 37.24
CA LEU A 125 -53.90 12.14 36.96
C LEU A 125 -55.33 11.74 36.61
N VAL A 126 -55.50 10.71 35.79
CA VAL A 126 -56.83 10.17 35.44
C VAL A 126 -57.54 9.63 36.69
N ASP A 127 -56.86 8.88 37.54
CA ASP A 127 -57.44 8.35 38.77
C ASP A 127 -57.81 9.44 39.77
N LYS A 128 -56.96 10.46 39.92
CA LYS A 128 -57.26 11.62 40.74
C LYS A 128 -58.52 12.34 40.22
N ALA A 129 -58.60 12.59 38.92
CA ALA A 129 -59.77 13.21 38.30
C ALA A 129 -61.05 12.39 38.50
N LYS A 130 -60.98 11.05 38.39
CA LYS A 130 -62.11 10.16 38.68
C LYS A 130 -62.55 10.26 40.13
N ARG A 131 -61.60 10.23 41.08
CA ARG A 131 -61.89 10.36 42.53
C ARG A 131 -62.51 11.71 42.87
N ASP A 132 -61.97 12.79 42.34
CA ASP A 132 -62.48 14.14 42.59
C ASP A 132 -63.90 14.30 42.00
N LYS A 133 -64.15 13.77 40.80
CA LYS A 133 -65.50 13.73 40.21
C LYS A 133 -66.47 12.87 41.02
N ALA A 134 -66.04 11.73 41.54
CA ALA A 134 -66.87 10.88 42.41
C ALA A 134 -67.26 11.61 43.70
N ARG A 135 -66.30 12.30 44.33
CA ARG A 135 -66.55 13.13 45.53
C ARG A 135 -67.51 14.29 45.25
N GLU A 136 -67.38 14.97 44.11
CA GLU A 136 -68.34 16.01 43.72
C GLU A 136 -69.74 15.44 43.52
N MET A 137 -69.87 14.26 42.89
CA MET A 137 -71.17 13.62 42.69
C MET A 137 -71.79 13.16 44.02
N GLU A 138 -71.00 12.62 44.95
CA GLU A 138 -71.48 12.29 46.30
C GLU A 138 -71.94 13.53 47.06
N LYS A 139 -71.18 14.62 46.99
CA LYS A 139 -71.56 15.89 47.62
C LYS A 139 -72.88 16.42 47.06
N LYS A 140 -73.05 16.42 45.73
CA LYS A 140 -74.30 16.82 45.08
C LYS A 140 -75.47 15.92 45.48
N LYS A 141 -75.27 14.60 45.51
CA LYS A 141 -76.29 13.66 46.00
C LYS A 141 -76.67 13.93 47.45
N ALA A 142 -75.71 14.19 48.33
CA ALA A 142 -75.97 14.51 49.73
C ALA A 142 -76.75 15.83 49.88
N GLU A 143 -76.38 16.87 49.11
CA GLU A 143 -77.12 18.13 49.08
C GLU A 143 -78.56 17.95 48.56
N GLU A 144 -78.76 17.13 47.54
CA GLU A 144 -80.07 16.84 46.96
C GLU A 144 -80.94 16.01 47.91
N VAL A 145 -80.38 14.97 48.56
CA VAL A 145 -81.07 14.21 49.61
C VAL A 145 -81.47 15.13 50.77
N GLY A 146 -80.55 16.00 51.22
CA GLY A 146 -80.84 16.99 52.27
C GLY A 146 -81.99 17.93 51.90
N ARG A 147 -82.04 18.42 50.65
CA ARG A 147 -83.17 19.23 50.16
C ARG A 147 -84.48 18.45 50.16
N VAL A 148 -84.48 17.22 49.65
CA VAL A 148 -85.69 16.38 49.62
C VAL A 148 -86.17 16.03 51.03
N GLU A 149 -85.26 15.79 51.97
CA GLU A 149 -85.60 15.59 53.38
C GLU A 149 -86.17 16.85 54.04
N GLU A 150 -85.63 18.02 53.72
CA GLU A 150 -86.14 19.30 54.22
C GLU A 150 -87.52 19.63 53.63
N GLU A 151 -87.73 19.37 52.34
CA GLU A 151 -89.04 19.47 51.68
C GLU A 151 -90.06 18.51 52.30
N LYS A 152 -89.69 17.24 52.53
CA LYS A 152 -90.55 16.27 53.23
C LYS A 152 -90.87 16.68 54.67
N ARG A 153 -89.92 17.25 55.41
CA ARG A 153 -90.20 17.80 56.76
C ARG A 153 -91.19 18.95 56.73
N ARG A 154 -91.09 19.83 55.72
CA ARG A 154 -92.06 20.91 55.49
C ARG A 154 -93.45 20.38 55.12
N GLU A 155 -93.54 19.35 54.28
CA GLU A 155 -94.82 18.72 53.90
C GLU A 155 -95.48 17.94 55.05
N LEU A 156 -94.70 17.31 55.92
CA LEU A 156 -95.21 16.55 57.07
C LEU A 156 -95.54 17.42 58.30
N GLY A 157 -95.38 18.75 58.21
CA GLY A 157 -95.80 19.69 59.25
C GLY A 157 -94.97 19.64 60.54
N MET A 158 -93.77 19.07 60.51
CA MET A 158 -92.87 19.03 61.67
C MET A 158 -91.92 20.24 61.62
N LYS A 159 -92.07 21.17 62.56
CA LYS A 159 -91.05 22.20 62.85
C LYS A 159 -90.09 21.69 63.91
#